data_AF-A0A952WQ22-F1
#
_entry.id   AF-A0A952WQ22-F1
#
_cell.length_a   1.000
_cell.length_b   1.000
_cell.length_c   1.000
_cell.angle_alpha   90.00
_cell.angle_beta   90.00
_cell.angle_gamma   90.00
#
_symmetry.space_group_name_H-M   'P 1'
#
loop_
_entity.id
_entity.type
_entity.pdbx_description
1 polymer ?
#
loop_
_entity_poly.entity_id
_entity_poly.type
_entity_poly.pdbx_seq_one_letter_code
_entity_poly.pdbx_strand_id
1 'polypeptide(L)'
;MRLFWALIAIIIFAAAATWITTSGSLEHQARARAQKQLQDARQARQAAEQPPQQSAQQAPPRPAPPDPARSGQHAHTPAAVSPDPIPDPIPDPIPDQTPSLTPSHTTSPAPSPADDPPADDPIERPADQASTAPASTTTTTDTPDHAPDHAPLQTPDPANANAPETNTPESAGTPESAGTPESAGTPAETGPIPARIETLDNGNLKIDGRFVVKGDGTAEKPYEVTWDHLISVSELYNPRDGKKRLPERVTMLDGKHVRLTGYVAFPMYVDKPKELLSMLNQWDGCCIGVPPTPFDAVEVRLKTPVEGSDRYATQGEVTGKFGVKPYLAGDWLVGLYVMDDARFTTRSTAGSTRN
;
A
#
# COMPACT_ATOMS: atom_id res chain seq x y z
N MET A 1 30.65 -52.18 27.87
CA MET A 1 30.45 -51.31 26.69
C MET A 1 29.19 -51.63 25.89
N ARG A 2 28.92 -52.87 25.45
CA ARG A 2 27.72 -53.18 24.63
C ARG A 2 26.37 -52.85 25.31
N LEU A 3 26.25 -53.07 26.61
CA LEU A 3 25.04 -52.74 27.38
C LEU A 3 24.77 -51.22 27.47
N PHE A 4 25.82 -50.41 27.51
CA PHE A 4 25.69 -48.94 27.59
C PHE A 4 25.09 -48.35 26.30
N TRP A 5 25.55 -48.82 25.15
CA TRP A 5 25.04 -48.39 23.84
C TRP A 5 23.60 -48.85 23.59
N ALA A 6 23.23 -50.05 24.06
CA ALA A 6 21.85 -50.52 23.97
C ALA A 6 20.88 -49.63 24.78
N LEU A 7 21.32 -49.15 25.95
CA LEU A 7 20.50 -48.30 26.82
C LEU A 7 20.30 -46.89 26.24
N ILE A 8 21.34 -46.32 25.61
CA ILE A 8 21.23 -45.05 24.86
C ILE A 8 20.25 -45.17 23.69
N ALA A 9 20.32 -46.25 22.91
CA ALA A 9 19.41 -46.45 21.79
C ALA A 9 17.94 -46.50 22.24
N ILE A 10 17.64 -47.17 23.36
CA ILE A 10 16.29 -47.24 23.92
C ILE A 10 15.79 -45.85 24.35
N ILE A 11 16.63 -45.03 24.98
CA ILE A 11 16.25 -43.67 25.40
C ILE A 11 15.95 -42.79 24.19
N ILE A 12 16.75 -42.85 23.13
CA ILE A 12 16.52 -42.08 21.90
C ILE A 12 15.20 -42.49 21.24
N PHE A 13 14.91 -43.80 21.15
CA PHE A 13 13.65 -44.29 20.59
C PHE A 13 12.45 -43.87 21.44
N ALA A 14 12.54 -43.90 22.77
CA ALA A 14 11.48 -43.44 23.65
C ALA A 14 11.23 -41.93 23.53
N ALA A 15 12.29 -41.13 23.43
CA ALA A 15 12.19 -39.69 23.24
C ALA A 15 11.57 -39.35 21.87
N ALA A 16 11.98 -40.03 20.80
CA ALA A 16 11.41 -39.84 19.46
C ALA A 16 9.92 -40.23 19.41
N ALA A 17 9.56 -41.35 20.03
CA ALA A 17 8.16 -41.79 20.11
C ALA A 17 7.29 -40.78 20.89
N THR A 18 7.81 -40.25 22.00
CA THR A 18 7.09 -39.25 22.80
C THR A 18 6.92 -37.95 22.02
N TRP A 19 7.98 -37.49 21.34
CA TRP A 19 7.96 -36.28 20.52
C TRP A 19 6.92 -36.37 19.39
N ILE A 20 6.87 -37.50 18.66
CA ILE A 20 5.89 -37.74 17.59
C ILE A 20 4.45 -37.72 18.12
N THR A 21 4.20 -38.25 19.32
CA THR A 21 2.84 -38.21 19.91
C THR A 21 2.43 -36.82 20.39
N THR A 22 3.37 -36.00 20.85
CA THR A 22 3.08 -34.64 21.33
C THR A 22 2.93 -33.61 20.22
N SER A 23 3.67 -33.74 19.12
CA SER A 23 3.61 -32.80 17.99
C SER A 23 2.27 -32.85 17.26
N GLY A 24 1.69 -34.04 17.07
CA GLY A 24 0.37 -34.19 16.43
C GLY A 24 -0.79 -33.51 17.18
N SER A 25 -0.71 -33.42 18.52
CA SER A 25 -1.74 -32.76 19.33
C SER A 25 -1.75 -31.24 19.11
N LEU A 26 -0.57 -30.62 18.96
CA LEU A 26 -0.44 -29.18 18.75
C LEU A 26 -0.99 -28.75 17.39
N GLU A 27 -0.72 -29.51 16.33
CA GLU A 27 -1.29 -29.25 15.00
C GLU A 27 -2.81 -29.34 14.99
N HIS A 28 -3.38 -30.35 15.65
CA HIS A 28 -4.83 -30.48 15.77
C HIS A 28 -5.45 -29.31 16.54
N GLN A 29 -4.82 -28.85 17.62
CA GLN A 29 -5.28 -27.67 18.36
C GLN A 29 -5.17 -26.39 17.53
N ALA A 30 -4.07 -26.21 16.78
CA ALA A 30 -3.89 -25.05 15.90
C ALA A 30 -4.95 -25.01 14.79
N ARG A 31 -5.23 -26.14 14.13
CA ARG A 31 -6.28 -26.26 13.11
C ARG A 31 -7.67 -25.98 13.69
N ALA A 32 -7.98 -26.48 14.89
CA ALA A 32 -9.25 -26.23 15.56
C ALA A 32 -9.45 -24.75 15.89
N ARG A 33 -8.40 -24.04 16.37
CA ARG A 33 -8.45 -22.60 16.64
C ARG A 33 -8.66 -21.79 15.35
N ALA A 34 -7.94 -22.12 14.28
CA ALA A 34 -8.09 -21.46 12.98
C ALA A 34 -9.50 -21.64 12.40
N GLN A 35 -10.08 -22.84 12.49
CA GLN A 35 -11.45 -23.09 12.05
C GLN A 35 -12.48 -22.31 12.85
N LYS A 36 -12.31 -22.23 14.18
CA LYS A 36 -13.18 -21.44 15.05
C LYS A 36 -13.12 -19.95 14.69
N GLN A 37 -11.92 -19.39 14.51
CA GLN A 37 -11.75 -17.98 14.11
C GLN A 37 -12.43 -17.67 12.77
N LEU A 38 -12.35 -18.59 11.79
CA LEU A 38 -13.02 -18.41 10.51
C LEU A 38 -14.55 -18.46 10.63
N GLN A 39 -15.09 -19.32 11.51
CA GLN A 39 -16.53 -19.36 11.80
C GLN A 39 -17.00 -18.07 12.48
N ASP A 40 -16.28 -17.61 13.50
CA ASP A 40 -16.58 -16.37 14.22
C ASP A 40 -16.58 -15.16 13.26
N ALA A 41 -15.59 -15.09 12.35
CA ALA A 41 -15.51 -14.03 11.34
C ALA A 41 -16.67 -14.07 10.33
N ARG A 42 -17.12 -15.26 9.91
CA ARG A 42 -18.29 -15.40 9.03
C ARG A 42 -19.56 -14.96 9.73
N GLN A 43 -19.74 -15.35 10.99
CA GLN A 43 -20.90 -14.97 11.78
C GLN A 43 -20.95 -13.45 12.02
N ALA A 44 -19.80 -12.82 12.28
CA ALA A 44 -19.70 -11.37 12.41
C ALA A 44 -20.08 -10.64 11.12
N ARG A 45 -19.65 -11.12 9.94
CA ARG A 45 -20.06 -10.56 8.65
C ARG A 45 -21.56 -10.71 8.40
N GLN A 46 -22.13 -11.88 8.68
CA GLN A 46 -23.57 -12.10 8.54
C GLN A 46 -24.39 -11.19 9.47
N ALA A 47 -23.91 -10.96 10.70
CA ALA A 47 -24.55 -10.04 11.63
C ALA A 47 -24.47 -8.57 11.15
N ALA A 48 -23.37 -8.19 10.49
CA ALA A 48 -23.21 -6.85 9.91
C ALA A 48 -24.03 -6.64 8.62
N GLU A 49 -24.23 -7.70 7.83
CA GLU A 49 -25.01 -7.66 6.58
C GLU A 49 -26.53 -7.73 6.80
N GLN A 50 -27.00 -8.16 7.98
CA GLN A 50 -28.43 -8.10 8.30
C GLN A 50 -28.88 -6.63 8.40
N PRO A 51 -29.77 -6.15 7.50
CA PRO A 51 -30.33 -4.82 7.62
C PRO A 51 -31.09 -4.73 8.95
N PRO A 52 -31.10 -3.57 9.64
CA PRO A 52 -31.87 -3.39 10.87
C PRO A 52 -33.38 -3.45 10.57
N GLN A 53 -33.93 -4.65 10.43
CA GLN A 53 -35.32 -4.87 10.03
C GLN A 53 -36.33 -4.80 11.19
N GLN A 54 -35.90 -4.53 12.44
CA GLN A 54 -36.81 -4.62 13.59
C GLN A 54 -37.15 -3.32 14.32
N SER A 55 -36.67 -2.16 13.88
CA SER A 55 -36.99 -0.88 14.56
C SER A 55 -38.13 -0.07 13.91
N ALA A 56 -38.63 -0.46 12.74
CA ALA A 56 -39.65 0.31 12.01
C ALA A 56 -41.11 -0.04 12.36
N GLN A 57 -41.38 -1.04 13.21
CA GLN A 57 -42.73 -1.51 13.52
C GLN A 57 -43.32 -1.03 14.86
N GLN A 58 -42.64 -0.13 15.59
CA GLN A 58 -43.18 0.47 16.82
C GLN A 58 -43.17 2.01 16.82
N ALA A 59 -43.36 2.63 15.65
CA ALA A 59 -43.76 4.03 15.65
C ALA A 59 -45.24 4.12 16.08
N PRO A 60 -45.59 4.83 17.17
CA PRO A 60 -46.99 5.06 17.52
C PRO A 60 -47.69 5.78 16.36
N PRO A 61 -48.98 5.50 16.11
CA PRO A 61 -49.73 6.11 15.02
C PRO A 61 -49.63 7.63 15.11
N ARG A 62 -49.21 8.25 14.00
CA ARG A 62 -49.14 9.70 13.86
C ARG A 62 -50.54 10.27 14.14
N PRO A 63 -50.70 11.26 15.04
CA PRO A 63 -51.97 11.92 15.24
C PRO A 63 -52.45 12.53 13.92
N ALA A 64 -53.73 12.36 13.62
CA ALA A 64 -54.35 12.83 12.40
C ALA A 64 -54.14 14.36 12.23
N PRO A 65 -53.86 14.84 11.00
CA PRO A 65 -53.73 16.26 10.76
C PRO A 65 -55.05 16.98 11.08
N PRO A 66 -55.00 18.17 11.71
CA PRO A 66 -56.19 18.94 12.00
C PRO A 66 -56.87 19.42 10.72
N ASP A 67 -58.20 19.36 10.75
CA ASP A 67 -59.13 19.71 9.69
C ASP A 67 -58.96 21.18 9.25
N PRO A 68 -58.64 21.48 7.97
CA PRO A 68 -58.47 22.84 7.48
C PRO A 68 -59.84 23.46 7.19
N ALA A 69 -60.59 23.75 8.25
CA ALA A 69 -61.74 24.63 8.19
C ALA A 69 -61.51 25.84 9.09
N ARG A 70 -61.42 27.00 8.43
CA ARG A 70 -61.89 28.33 8.88
C ARG A 70 -60.81 29.35 9.28
N SER A 71 -60.90 30.49 8.60
CA SER A 71 -60.23 31.79 8.83
C SER A 71 -58.80 31.86 8.29
N GLY A 72 -58.39 32.85 7.51
CA GLY A 72 -58.99 34.10 7.09
C GLY A 72 -57.90 34.86 6.30
N GLN A 73 -58.35 35.59 5.30
CA GLN A 73 -57.62 36.53 4.42
C GLN A 73 -56.29 37.07 4.95
N HIS A 74 -55.22 36.94 4.16
CA HIS A 74 -54.36 38.07 3.77
C HIS A 74 -53.62 37.70 2.47
N ALA A 75 -53.88 38.50 1.43
CA ALA A 75 -53.33 38.34 0.11
C ALA A 75 -51.90 38.90 0.04
N HIS A 76 -50.94 38.03 -0.22
CA HIS A 76 -49.71 38.39 -0.91
C HIS A 76 -49.48 37.35 -2.00
N THR A 77 -49.55 37.80 -3.24
CA THR A 77 -49.30 37.01 -4.46
C THR A 77 -47.80 36.98 -4.73
N PRO A 78 -47.11 35.83 -4.69
CA PRO A 78 -45.86 35.63 -5.40
C PRO A 78 -46.16 35.14 -6.81
N ALA A 79 -45.44 35.68 -7.78
CA ALA A 79 -45.52 35.32 -9.18
C ALA A 79 -45.24 33.82 -9.40
N ALA A 80 -46.01 33.22 -10.30
CA ALA A 80 -45.86 31.84 -10.74
C ALA A 80 -44.52 31.62 -11.43
N VAL A 81 -43.69 30.75 -10.87
CA VAL A 81 -42.56 30.14 -11.55
C VAL A 81 -43.11 28.97 -12.35
N SER A 82 -43.05 29.07 -13.68
CA SER A 82 -43.38 27.99 -14.60
C SER A 82 -42.45 26.79 -14.36
N PRO A 83 -42.96 25.55 -14.39
CA PRO A 83 -42.11 24.37 -14.41
C PRO A 83 -41.32 24.31 -15.72
N ASP A 84 -40.03 24.04 -15.61
CA ASP A 84 -39.15 23.81 -16.76
C ASP A 84 -39.68 22.65 -17.62
N PRO A 85 -39.61 22.76 -18.95
CA PRO A 85 -40.01 21.69 -19.85
C PRO A 85 -39.10 20.47 -19.69
N ILE A 86 -39.76 19.31 -19.63
CA ILE A 86 -39.14 17.98 -19.68
C ILE A 86 -38.27 17.92 -20.96
N PRO A 87 -36.96 17.60 -20.86
CA PRO A 87 -36.12 17.45 -22.04
C PRO A 87 -36.59 16.27 -22.89
N ASP A 88 -36.62 16.50 -24.21
CA ASP A 88 -37.04 15.56 -25.24
C ASP A 88 -36.28 14.21 -25.17
N PRO A 89 -36.91 13.11 -25.62
CA PRO A 89 -36.25 11.81 -25.69
C PRO A 89 -35.03 11.84 -26.61
N ILE A 90 -33.92 11.32 -26.09
CA ILE A 90 -32.65 11.15 -26.80
C ILE A 90 -32.89 10.29 -28.06
N PRO A 91 -32.52 10.76 -29.27
CA PRO A 91 -32.67 9.98 -30.49
C PRO A 91 -31.70 8.79 -30.52
N ASP A 92 -32.16 7.69 -31.13
CA ASP A 92 -31.43 6.43 -31.29
C ASP A 92 -30.05 6.61 -31.96
N PRO A 93 -29.07 5.75 -31.61
CA PRO A 93 -27.71 5.84 -32.14
C PRO A 93 -27.65 5.59 -33.66
N ILE A 94 -27.04 6.53 -34.37
CA ILE A 94 -26.73 6.47 -35.80
C ILE A 94 -25.70 5.36 -36.04
N PRO A 95 -25.90 4.44 -37.01
CA PRO A 95 -24.94 3.39 -37.32
C PRO A 95 -23.70 3.94 -38.06
N ASP A 96 -22.56 3.38 -37.66
CA ASP A 96 -21.23 3.33 -38.30
C ASP A 96 -20.97 4.24 -39.51
N GLN A 97 -20.14 5.25 -39.31
CA GLN A 97 -19.28 5.78 -40.36
C GLN A 97 -17.82 5.57 -39.99
N THR A 98 -17.23 4.55 -40.61
CA THR A 98 -15.80 4.27 -40.63
C THR A 98 -15.09 5.31 -41.52
N PRO A 99 -14.20 6.16 -41.01
CA PRO A 99 -13.36 6.98 -41.87
C PRO A 99 -12.24 6.11 -42.47
N SER A 100 -12.28 5.95 -43.78
CA SER A 100 -11.22 5.40 -44.61
C SER A 100 -10.03 6.37 -44.63
N LEU A 101 -8.95 6.04 -43.94
CA LEU A 101 -7.70 6.79 -43.99
C LEU A 101 -6.86 6.33 -45.18
N THR A 102 -6.73 7.20 -46.16
CA THR A 102 -5.79 7.08 -47.28
C THR A 102 -4.38 7.44 -46.78
N PRO A 103 -3.32 6.68 -47.12
CA PRO A 103 -1.96 7.01 -46.72
C PRO A 103 -1.37 8.12 -47.60
N SER A 104 -1.07 9.27 -47.02
CA SER A 104 -0.25 10.30 -47.66
C SER A 104 1.24 9.95 -47.49
N HIS A 105 1.88 9.61 -48.61
CA HIS A 105 3.33 9.57 -48.73
C HIS A 105 3.92 10.95 -48.42
N THR A 106 4.73 11.06 -47.38
CA THR A 106 5.63 12.20 -47.16
C THR A 106 7.05 11.76 -47.45
N THR A 107 7.62 12.37 -48.48
CA THR A 107 8.96 12.14 -49.01
C THR A 107 10.01 12.66 -48.04
N SER A 108 10.98 11.79 -47.74
CA SER A 108 12.18 12.05 -46.94
C SER A 108 13.17 12.96 -47.70
N PRO A 109 13.66 14.07 -47.13
CA PRO A 109 14.84 14.76 -47.66
C PRO A 109 16.14 14.12 -47.16
N ALA A 110 17.08 13.97 -48.09
CA ALA A 110 18.39 13.35 -47.95
C ALA A 110 19.32 14.06 -46.94
N PRO A 111 20.29 13.34 -46.32
CA PRO A 111 21.29 13.92 -45.44
C PRO A 111 22.38 14.66 -46.22
N SER A 112 22.71 15.88 -45.76
CA SER A 112 23.91 16.62 -46.19
C SER A 112 25.14 16.19 -45.37
N PRO A 113 26.34 16.22 -45.96
CA PRO A 113 27.56 15.64 -45.40
C PRO A 113 28.28 16.55 -44.40
N ALA A 114 29.22 15.91 -43.70
CA ALA A 114 30.08 16.38 -42.62
C ALA A 114 30.88 17.67 -42.91
N ASP A 115 31.12 18.44 -41.84
CA ASP A 115 32.25 19.36 -41.71
C ASP A 115 32.92 19.17 -40.34
N ASP A 116 34.24 19.32 -40.39
CA ASP A 116 35.30 18.98 -39.43
C ASP A 116 35.29 19.69 -38.06
N PRO A 117 36.08 19.19 -37.09
CA PRO A 117 36.16 19.73 -35.73
C PRO A 117 37.15 20.91 -35.62
N PRO A 118 36.89 21.91 -34.76
CA PRO A 118 37.93 22.80 -34.27
C PRO A 118 38.52 22.33 -32.94
N ALA A 119 39.79 22.72 -32.79
CA ALA A 119 40.79 22.25 -31.85
C ALA A 119 40.57 22.66 -30.38
N ASP A 120 41.37 21.97 -29.56
CA ASP A 120 41.74 22.28 -28.18
C ASP A 120 41.99 23.78 -27.92
N ASP A 121 41.44 24.28 -26.82
CA ASP A 121 42.11 25.28 -26.00
C ASP A 121 41.82 25.03 -24.50
N PRO A 122 42.84 25.15 -23.62
CA PRO A 122 42.76 24.85 -22.21
C PRO A 122 42.26 26.06 -21.40
N ILE A 123 41.11 25.94 -20.73
CA ILE A 123 40.65 26.98 -19.81
C ILE A 123 41.04 26.65 -18.37
N GLU A 124 41.73 27.64 -17.80
CA GLU A 124 42.29 27.74 -16.48
C GLU A 124 41.31 27.47 -15.34
N ARG A 125 41.89 26.92 -14.27
CA ARG A 125 41.34 26.72 -12.95
C ARG A 125 41.53 28.01 -12.12
N PRO A 126 40.47 28.64 -11.58
CA PRO A 126 40.62 29.58 -10.48
C PRO A 126 40.54 28.84 -9.14
N ALA A 127 41.54 29.09 -8.31
CA ALA A 127 41.59 28.77 -6.90
C ALA A 127 40.66 29.68 -6.07
N ASP A 128 40.37 29.20 -4.86
CA ASP A 128 40.06 29.97 -3.65
C ASP A 128 38.99 31.07 -3.72
N GLN A 129 37.81 30.80 -3.17
CA GLN A 129 37.15 31.78 -2.31
C GLN A 129 36.52 31.16 -1.08
N ALA A 130 36.82 31.84 0.03
CA ALA A 130 36.65 31.43 1.39
C ALA A 130 35.23 31.65 1.92
N SER A 131 34.97 30.86 2.96
CA SER A 131 34.00 31.03 4.03
C SER A 131 33.71 32.49 4.42
N THR A 132 32.43 32.87 4.38
CA THR A 132 31.86 33.86 5.30
C THR A 132 30.45 33.43 5.72
N ALA A 133 30.29 33.17 7.01
CA ALA A 133 29.03 32.95 7.69
C ALA A 133 28.20 34.24 7.77
N PRO A 134 26.86 34.20 7.64
CA PRO A 134 26.02 35.31 8.04
C PRO A 134 25.72 35.25 9.54
N ALA A 135 26.00 36.37 10.19
CA ALA A 135 25.74 36.66 11.59
C ALA A 135 24.25 36.69 11.91
N SER A 136 23.91 36.22 13.11
CA SER A 136 22.60 36.32 13.74
C SER A 136 22.25 37.77 14.07
N THR A 137 21.13 38.24 13.54
CA THR A 137 20.50 39.49 13.98
C THR A 137 19.51 39.18 15.11
N THR A 138 19.89 39.56 16.32
CA THR A 138 19.00 39.73 17.47
C THR A 138 18.11 40.94 17.25
N THR A 139 16.80 40.73 17.16
CA THR A 139 15.80 41.81 17.26
C THR A 139 15.12 41.71 18.62
N THR A 140 15.46 42.66 19.48
CA THR A 140 14.73 43.02 20.71
C THR A 140 13.55 43.90 20.29
N THR A 141 12.31 43.55 20.64
CA THR A 141 11.20 44.51 20.70
C THR A 141 10.15 44.04 21.71
N ASP A 142 10.15 44.76 22.82
CA ASP A 142 9.04 45.23 23.65
C ASP A 142 7.72 44.45 23.76
N THR A 143 7.51 44.04 25.00
CA THR A 143 6.27 43.89 25.78
C THR A 143 5.19 44.94 25.48
N PRO A 144 3.91 44.52 25.43
CA PRO A 144 2.93 45.17 26.30
C PRO A 144 2.17 44.20 27.20
N ASP A 145 2.04 44.70 28.42
CA ASP A 145 1.36 44.26 29.62
C ASP A 145 -0.14 43.98 29.41
N HIS A 146 -0.59 42.74 29.64
CA HIS A 146 -2.00 42.46 29.93
C HIS A 146 -2.16 41.21 30.80
N ALA A 147 -2.31 41.45 32.11
CA ALA A 147 -2.78 40.50 33.09
C ALA A 147 -4.28 40.22 32.91
N PRO A 148 -4.73 38.98 33.18
CA PRO A 148 -5.83 38.85 34.11
C PRO A 148 -5.50 37.92 35.28
N ASP A 149 -6.00 38.39 36.40
CA ASP A 149 -6.08 37.85 37.75
C ASP A 149 -6.68 36.42 37.76
N HIS A 150 -5.88 35.44 38.17
CA HIS A 150 -6.38 34.11 38.57
C HIS A 150 -5.75 33.68 39.89
N ALA A 151 -6.66 33.45 40.84
CA ALA A 151 -6.45 33.09 42.24
C ALA A 151 -5.52 31.87 42.46
N PRO A 152 -4.86 31.78 43.63
CA PRO A 152 -3.94 30.70 43.96
C PRO A 152 -4.70 29.40 44.27
N LEU A 153 -4.49 28.36 43.44
CA LEU A 153 -4.83 26.99 43.78
C LEU A 153 -3.85 26.46 44.82
N GLN A 154 -4.40 26.02 45.94
CA GLN A 154 -3.72 25.39 47.05
C GLN A 154 -3.04 24.08 46.61
N THR A 155 -1.75 23.98 46.90
CA THR A 155 -0.99 22.72 46.86
C THR A 155 -1.36 21.83 48.04
N PRO A 156 -1.76 20.57 47.84
CA PRO A 156 -1.77 19.58 48.90
C PRO A 156 -0.36 19.02 49.14
N ASP A 157 -0.07 18.90 50.43
CA ASP A 157 1.10 18.39 51.13
C ASP A 157 1.50 16.96 50.70
N PRO A 158 2.77 16.64 50.36
CA PRO A 158 3.21 15.27 50.16
C PRO A 158 3.93 14.78 51.43
N ALA A 159 3.17 14.26 52.37
CA ALA A 159 3.69 13.44 53.46
C ALA A 159 2.97 12.09 53.46
N ASN A 160 3.43 11.16 52.61
CA ASN A 160 3.26 9.76 52.93
C ASN A 160 4.42 8.93 52.37
N ALA A 161 5.26 8.51 53.31
CA ALA A 161 6.33 7.55 53.10
C ALA A 161 5.72 6.15 52.89
N ASN A 162 5.82 5.64 51.67
CA ASN A 162 5.80 4.20 51.44
C ASN A 162 7.06 3.83 50.66
N ALA A 163 7.75 2.85 51.24
CA ALA A 163 9.04 2.32 50.80
C ALA A 163 8.99 1.78 49.36
N PRO A 164 10.06 1.91 48.57
CA PRO A 164 10.16 1.26 47.28
C PRO A 164 10.49 -0.22 47.47
N GLU A 165 9.51 -1.09 47.26
CA GLU A 165 9.77 -2.50 46.97
C GLU A 165 10.50 -2.60 45.63
N THR A 166 11.63 -3.31 45.67
CA THR A 166 12.54 -3.51 44.55
C THR A 166 11.91 -4.49 43.57
N ASN A 167 11.15 -3.99 42.60
CA ASN A 167 10.71 -4.78 41.45
C ASN A 167 11.92 -5.02 40.54
N THR A 168 12.48 -6.22 40.69
CA THR A 168 13.47 -6.78 39.76
C THR A 168 12.80 -6.87 38.38
N PRO A 169 13.39 -6.29 37.31
CA PRO A 169 12.84 -6.44 35.97
C PRO A 169 12.99 -7.90 35.54
N GLU A 170 11.86 -8.58 35.48
CA GLU A 170 11.73 -9.90 34.91
C GLU A 170 12.21 -9.85 33.46
N SER A 171 13.22 -10.67 33.18
CA SER A 171 13.92 -10.80 31.92
C SER A 171 12.94 -10.89 30.76
N ALA A 172 13.14 -10.00 29.78
CA ALA A 172 12.47 -10.02 28.49
C ALA A 172 12.43 -11.45 27.94
N GLY A 173 11.21 -11.96 27.74
CA GLY A 173 10.97 -13.22 27.08
C GLY A 173 11.59 -13.20 25.68
N THR A 174 12.40 -14.20 25.40
CA THR A 174 12.92 -14.52 24.07
C THR A 174 11.75 -14.56 23.08
N PRO A 175 11.80 -13.82 21.95
CA PRO A 175 10.76 -13.92 20.93
C PRO A 175 10.74 -15.35 20.39
N GLU A 176 9.61 -16.02 20.59
CA GLU A 176 9.32 -17.33 20.03
C GLU A 176 9.42 -17.21 18.51
N SER A 177 10.41 -17.90 17.95
CA SER A 177 10.69 -17.94 16.51
C SER A 177 9.41 -18.31 15.76
N ALA A 178 8.91 -17.38 14.95
CA ALA A 178 7.81 -17.61 14.02
C ALA A 178 8.05 -18.93 13.28
N GLY A 179 7.07 -19.83 13.36
CA GLY A 179 7.14 -21.17 12.78
C GLY A 179 7.51 -21.10 11.30
N THR A 180 8.51 -21.90 10.93
CA THR A 180 8.87 -22.14 9.54
C THR A 180 7.62 -22.63 8.79
N PRO A 181 7.17 -21.96 7.72
CA PRO A 181 6.01 -22.42 6.97
C PRO A 181 6.29 -23.80 6.38
N GLU A 182 5.45 -24.76 6.75
CA GLU A 182 5.47 -26.13 6.29
C GLU A 182 5.17 -26.16 4.77
N SER A 183 6.23 -26.34 3.98
CA SER A 183 6.14 -26.51 2.54
C SER A 183 5.69 -27.94 2.23
N ALA A 184 4.40 -28.15 2.01
CA ALA A 184 3.87 -29.46 1.65
C ALA A 184 3.08 -29.41 0.32
N GLY A 185 3.63 -30.04 -0.72
CA GLY A 185 2.93 -30.33 -1.97
C GLY A 185 3.86 -30.70 -3.13
N THR A 186 3.67 -31.90 -3.66
CA THR A 186 4.27 -32.49 -4.88
C THR A 186 4.39 -31.50 -6.06
N PRO A 187 5.44 -31.59 -6.91
CA PRO A 187 5.76 -30.55 -7.89
C PRO A 187 4.70 -30.43 -8.99
N ALA A 188 3.75 -29.50 -8.81
CA ALA A 188 3.03 -28.89 -9.92
C ALA A 188 4.07 -28.27 -10.87
N GLU A 189 3.84 -28.34 -12.19
CA GLU A 189 4.66 -27.72 -13.25
C GLU A 189 5.42 -26.49 -12.70
N THR A 190 6.71 -26.69 -12.41
CA THR A 190 7.48 -25.86 -11.47
C THR A 190 7.94 -24.52 -12.07
N GLY A 191 7.39 -24.12 -13.20
CA GLY A 191 7.81 -22.95 -13.96
C GLY A 191 6.75 -21.86 -14.05
N PRO A 192 7.17 -20.60 -14.27
CA PRO A 192 6.25 -19.53 -14.58
C PRO A 192 5.45 -19.84 -15.86
N ILE A 193 4.29 -19.22 -16.03
CA ILE A 193 3.51 -19.27 -17.27
C ILE A 193 4.21 -18.35 -18.27
N PRO A 194 4.70 -18.83 -19.42
CA PRO A 194 5.49 -18.02 -20.34
C PRO A 194 4.76 -16.77 -20.82
N ALA A 195 5.49 -15.69 -21.02
CA ALA A 195 4.98 -14.42 -21.54
C ALA A 195 5.63 -14.10 -22.90
N ARG A 196 4.90 -13.36 -23.75
CA ARG A 196 5.47 -12.85 -25.00
C ARG A 196 6.18 -11.54 -24.73
N ILE A 197 7.50 -11.53 -24.75
CA ILE A 197 8.31 -10.33 -24.49
C ILE A 197 8.99 -9.91 -25.80
N GLU A 198 8.71 -8.69 -26.25
CA GLU A 198 9.29 -8.08 -27.44
C GLU A 198 10.10 -6.85 -27.07
N THR A 199 11.33 -6.74 -27.58
CA THR A 199 12.10 -5.49 -27.46
C THR A 199 11.70 -4.58 -28.61
N LEU A 200 11.28 -3.35 -28.30
CA LEU A 200 10.94 -2.33 -29.27
C LEU A 200 12.20 -1.58 -29.74
N ASP A 201 12.12 -0.87 -30.87
CA ASP A 201 13.25 -0.14 -31.45
C ASP A 201 13.86 0.92 -30.51
N ASN A 202 13.08 1.41 -29.56
CA ASN A 202 13.52 2.36 -28.53
C ASN A 202 14.13 1.70 -27.28
N GLY A 203 14.31 0.37 -27.28
CA GLY A 203 14.84 -0.40 -26.16
C GLY A 203 13.84 -0.73 -25.05
N ASN A 204 12.58 -0.30 -25.16
CA ASN A 204 11.54 -0.67 -24.20
C ASN A 204 11.06 -2.11 -24.46
N LEU A 205 10.50 -2.74 -23.43
CA LEU A 205 9.91 -4.07 -23.53
C LEU A 205 8.40 -3.96 -23.71
N LYS A 206 7.84 -4.66 -24.70
CA LYS A 206 6.41 -4.88 -24.86
C LYS A 206 6.08 -6.30 -24.43
N ILE A 207 5.30 -6.43 -23.36
CA ILE A 207 4.99 -7.71 -22.72
C ILE A 207 3.53 -8.08 -22.97
N ASP A 208 3.29 -9.30 -23.44
CA ASP A 208 1.99 -9.86 -23.84
C ASP A 208 1.22 -8.96 -24.81
N GLY A 209 1.93 -8.13 -25.58
CA GLY A 209 1.34 -7.13 -26.47
C GLY A 209 0.60 -5.98 -25.77
N ARG A 210 0.57 -5.96 -24.43
CA ARG A 210 -0.26 -5.07 -23.60
C ARG A 210 0.56 -4.05 -22.80
N PHE A 211 1.62 -4.51 -22.14
CA PHE A 211 2.37 -3.69 -21.18
C PHE A 211 3.66 -3.19 -21.81
N VAL A 212 3.92 -1.88 -21.72
CA VAL A 212 5.18 -1.28 -22.15
C VAL A 212 5.99 -0.93 -20.92
N VAL A 213 7.14 -1.58 -20.76
CA VAL A 213 8.05 -1.38 -19.64
C VAL A 213 9.30 -0.68 -20.17
N LYS A 214 9.65 0.47 -19.57
CA LYS A 214 10.87 1.21 -19.90
C LYS A 214 12.01 0.81 -18.97
N GLY A 215 13.24 1.04 -19.38
CA GLY A 215 14.44 0.68 -18.60
C GLY A 215 14.90 -0.75 -18.85
N ASP A 216 15.97 -1.16 -18.17
CA ASP A 216 16.60 -2.48 -18.30
C ASP A 216 16.62 -3.26 -16.97
N GLY A 217 16.04 -2.70 -15.92
CA GLY A 217 15.95 -3.33 -14.59
C GLY A 217 17.23 -3.18 -13.76
N THR A 218 18.16 -2.33 -14.16
CA THR A 218 19.34 -1.92 -13.37
C THR A 218 19.00 -0.78 -12.40
N ALA A 219 19.87 -0.52 -11.43
CA ALA A 219 19.67 0.58 -10.48
C ALA A 219 19.65 1.95 -11.18
N GLU A 220 20.41 2.09 -12.26
CA GLU A 220 20.53 3.30 -13.07
C GLU A 220 19.34 3.48 -14.02
N LYS A 221 18.81 2.38 -14.56
CA LYS A 221 17.67 2.35 -15.48
C LYS A 221 16.62 1.35 -14.98
N PRO A 222 15.95 1.64 -13.85
CA PRO A 222 14.98 0.74 -13.27
C PRO A 222 13.82 0.52 -14.23
N TYR A 223 13.22 -0.66 -14.17
CA TYR A 223 11.99 -0.93 -14.90
C TYR A 223 10.87 0.00 -14.41
N GLU A 224 10.29 0.78 -15.32
CA GLU A 224 9.09 1.59 -15.05
C GLU A 224 7.87 0.71 -15.23
N VAL A 225 7.22 0.35 -14.13
CA VAL A 225 6.10 -0.59 -14.10
C VAL A 225 4.82 0.13 -13.67
N THR A 226 3.69 -0.23 -14.28
CA THR A 226 2.37 0.27 -13.90
C THR A 226 1.64 -0.72 -12.99
N TRP A 227 0.67 -0.24 -12.22
CA TRP A 227 -0.17 -1.12 -11.40
C TRP A 227 -0.97 -2.12 -12.22
N ASP A 228 -1.45 -1.75 -13.42
CA ASP A 228 -2.15 -2.68 -14.32
C ASP A 228 -1.28 -3.89 -14.69
N HIS A 229 0.02 -3.67 -14.87
CA HIS A 229 0.98 -4.75 -15.14
C HIS A 229 1.12 -5.67 -13.92
N LEU A 230 1.27 -5.11 -12.72
CA LEU A 230 1.37 -5.92 -11.48
C LEU A 230 0.08 -6.70 -11.18
N ILE A 231 -1.09 -6.06 -11.32
CA ILE A 231 -2.39 -6.68 -10.99
C ILE A 231 -2.76 -7.77 -11.98
N SER A 232 -2.20 -7.75 -13.21
CA SER A 232 -2.41 -8.79 -14.22
C SER A 232 -2.06 -10.21 -13.74
N VAL A 233 -1.28 -10.35 -12.66
CA VAL A 233 -1.02 -11.65 -12.03
C VAL A 233 -2.29 -12.37 -11.57
N SER A 234 -3.31 -11.61 -11.14
CA SER A 234 -4.57 -12.15 -10.60
C SER A 234 -5.38 -12.94 -11.63
N GLU A 235 -5.15 -12.70 -12.92
CA GLU A 235 -5.75 -13.45 -14.02
C GLU A 235 -5.36 -14.94 -13.96
N LEU A 236 -4.12 -15.22 -13.53
CA LEU A 236 -3.46 -16.53 -13.65
C LEU A 236 -2.97 -17.14 -12.34
N TYR A 237 -2.92 -16.36 -11.25
CA TYR A 237 -2.46 -16.80 -9.94
C TYR A 237 -3.53 -16.55 -8.86
N ASN A 238 -4.15 -17.64 -8.41
CA ASN A 238 -5.05 -17.69 -7.26
C ASN A 238 -4.88 -19.06 -6.56
N PRO A 239 -4.03 -19.15 -5.53
CA PRO A 239 -3.73 -20.40 -4.84
C PRO A 239 -4.96 -21.13 -4.29
N ARG A 240 -5.98 -20.38 -3.86
CA ARG A 240 -7.25 -20.91 -3.33
C ARG A 240 -8.06 -21.67 -4.38
N ASP A 241 -7.91 -21.28 -5.64
CA ASP A 241 -8.57 -21.93 -6.79
C ASP A 241 -7.65 -22.97 -7.46
N GLY A 242 -6.51 -23.30 -6.85
CA GLY A 242 -5.51 -24.20 -7.43
C GLY A 242 -4.65 -23.57 -8.53
N LYS A 243 -4.85 -22.29 -8.86
CA LYS A 243 -4.04 -21.54 -9.82
C LYS A 243 -2.73 -21.09 -9.15
N LYS A 244 -1.73 -21.98 -9.10
CA LYS A 244 -0.50 -21.79 -8.32
C LYS A 244 0.72 -21.37 -9.15
N ARG A 245 0.56 -21.13 -10.46
CA ARG A 245 1.67 -20.72 -11.34
C ARG A 245 1.65 -19.21 -11.56
N LEU A 246 2.77 -18.56 -11.30
CA LEU A 246 2.94 -17.14 -11.56
C LEU A 246 3.23 -16.90 -13.05
N PRO A 247 2.75 -15.79 -13.64
CA PRO A 247 3.06 -15.46 -15.03
C PRO A 247 4.43 -14.81 -15.17
N GLU A 248 5.16 -15.17 -16.23
CA GLU A 248 6.51 -14.70 -16.53
C GLU A 248 6.57 -13.19 -16.67
N ARG A 249 5.50 -12.57 -17.21
CA ARG A 249 5.37 -11.11 -17.32
C ARG A 249 5.58 -10.37 -15.99
N VAL A 250 5.33 -11.02 -14.86
CA VAL A 250 5.57 -10.45 -13.52
C VAL A 250 6.84 -11.02 -12.91
N THR A 251 7.08 -12.33 -13.03
CA THR A 251 8.29 -12.94 -12.41
C THR A 251 9.59 -12.45 -13.05
N MET A 252 9.58 -11.93 -14.28
CA MET A 252 10.75 -11.29 -14.88
C MET A 252 11.24 -10.05 -14.13
N LEU A 253 10.39 -9.46 -13.28
CA LEU A 253 10.72 -8.32 -12.43
C LEU A 253 11.43 -8.75 -11.13
N ASP A 254 11.42 -10.04 -10.79
CA ASP A 254 12.01 -10.55 -9.56
C ASP A 254 13.53 -10.31 -9.52
N GLY A 255 13.99 -9.70 -8.43
CA GLY A 255 15.39 -9.31 -8.23
C GLY A 255 15.86 -8.11 -9.05
N LYS A 256 15.02 -7.53 -9.92
CA LYS A 256 15.34 -6.35 -10.74
C LYS A 256 15.07 -5.07 -9.96
N HIS A 257 15.67 -3.97 -10.42
CA HIS A 257 15.27 -2.65 -9.93
C HIS A 257 14.00 -2.20 -10.65
N VAL A 258 12.98 -1.86 -9.87
CA VAL A 258 11.69 -1.38 -10.36
C VAL A 258 11.42 -0.02 -9.75
N ARG A 259 10.83 0.85 -10.55
CA ARG A 259 10.27 2.13 -10.15
C ARG A 259 8.76 2.07 -10.31
N LEU A 260 8.06 2.38 -9.23
CA LEU A 260 6.60 2.31 -9.13
C LEU A 260 6.07 3.58 -8.49
N THR A 261 5.10 4.22 -9.13
CA THR A 261 4.36 5.35 -8.55
C THR A 261 3.04 4.84 -7.99
N GLY A 262 2.68 5.24 -6.77
CA GLY A 262 1.41 4.86 -6.16
C GLY A 262 1.06 5.72 -4.95
N TYR A 263 -0.02 5.32 -4.27
CA TYR A 263 -0.29 5.79 -2.93
C TYR A 263 0.68 5.12 -1.96
N VAL A 264 0.99 5.80 -0.86
CA VAL A 264 1.87 5.27 0.18
C VAL A 264 1.26 5.45 1.55
N ALA A 265 1.51 4.48 2.43
CA ALA A 265 1.15 4.54 3.83
C ALA A 265 2.37 4.22 4.69
N PHE A 266 2.78 5.17 5.52
CA PHE A 266 3.80 5.00 6.55
C PHE A 266 3.17 4.54 7.87
N PRO A 267 3.90 3.76 8.70
CA PRO A 267 3.45 3.46 10.05
C PRO A 267 3.39 4.75 10.88
N MET A 268 2.18 5.13 11.34
CA MET A 268 1.92 6.44 11.95
C MET A 268 2.66 6.69 13.27
N TYR A 269 3.05 5.63 13.98
CA TYR A 269 3.68 5.71 15.30
C TYR A 269 5.22 5.65 15.26
N VAL A 270 5.82 5.72 14.07
CA VAL A 270 7.27 5.67 13.89
C VAL A 270 7.74 7.03 13.37
N ASP A 271 8.65 7.67 14.11
CA ASP A 271 9.15 9.00 13.75
C ASP A 271 10.07 8.99 12.53
N LYS A 272 10.85 7.90 12.37
CA LYS A 272 11.79 7.68 11.28
C LYS A 272 11.50 6.35 10.58
N PRO A 273 10.36 6.24 9.86
CA PRO A 273 9.95 4.98 9.29
C PRO A 273 10.93 4.53 8.20
N LYS A 274 11.32 3.26 8.25
CA LYS A 274 12.09 2.58 7.19
C LYS A 274 11.23 1.63 6.37
N GLU A 275 9.94 1.62 6.63
CA GLU A 275 8.99 0.73 5.97
C GLU A 275 7.77 1.56 5.58
N LEU A 276 7.21 1.25 4.43
CA LEU A 276 5.94 1.79 3.96
C LEU A 276 5.21 0.74 3.14
N LEU A 277 3.91 0.91 2.99
CA LEU A 277 3.10 0.15 2.04
C LEU A 277 2.84 1.02 0.81
N SER A 278 3.23 0.56 -0.38
CA SER A 278 2.88 1.22 -1.65
C SER A 278 1.69 0.51 -2.28
N MET A 279 0.69 1.26 -2.73
CA MET A 279 -0.63 0.73 -3.09
C MET A 279 -1.22 1.41 -4.32
N LEU A 280 -2.12 0.70 -5.02
CA LEU A 280 -2.87 1.25 -6.15
C LEU A 280 -3.88 2.32 -5.71
N ASN A 281 -4.62 2.09 -4.62
CA ASN A 281 -5.67 3.01 -4.16
C ASN A 281 -5.30 3.70 -2.85
N GLN A 282 -5.80 4.92 -2.65
CA GLN A 282 -5.52 5.74 -1.46
C GLN A 282 -6.09 5.15 -0.17
N TRP A 283 -7.26 4.52 -0.28
CA TRP A 283 -8.05 4.08 0.87
C TRP A 283 -7.70 2.67 1.30
N ASP A 284 -7.04 1.91 0.43
CA ASP A 284 -6.53 0.61 0.78
C ASP A 284 -5.43 0.85 1.83
N GLY A 285 -5.54 0.23 3.01
CA GLY A 285 -4.58 0.39 4.11
C GLY A 285 -4.87 1.51 5.12
N CYS A 286 -5.90 2.33 4.91
CA CYS A 286 -6.44 3.22 5.95
C CYS A 286 -7.41 2.45 6.86
N CYS A 287 -7.49 2.78 8.15
CA CYS A 287 -8.37 2.12 9.15
C CYS A 287 -9.88 2.10 8.77
N ILE A 288 -10.29 2.84 7.74
CA ILE A 288 -11.66 2.97 7.26
C ILE A 288 -11.88 2.20 5.94
N GLY A 289 -10.80 1.84 5.23
CA GLY A 289 -10.85 1.21 3.92
C GLY A 289 -10.83 -0.31 3.95
N VAL A 290 -11.15 -0.90 2.80
CA VAL A 290 -10.91 -2.32 2.55
C VAL A 290 -9.39 -2.52 2.51
N PRO A 291 -8.81 -3.51 3.22
CA PRO A 291 -7.38 -3.77 3.10
C PRO A 291 -7.03 -4.07 1.64
N PRO A 292 -5.85 -3.63 1.15
CA PRO A 292 -5.43 -3.92 -0.22
C PRO A 292 -5.45 -5.43 -0.46
N THR A 293 -5.68 -5.82 -1.71
CA THR A 293 -5.44 -7.20 -2.10
C THR A 293 -3.93 -7.45 -2.18
N PRO A 294 -3.47 -8.70 -2.05
CA PRO A 294 -2.05 -9.00 -2.26
C PRO A 294 -1.52 -8.60 -3.66
N PHE A 295 -2.40 -8.30 -4.62
CA PHE A 295 -2.05 -7.96 -6.00
C PHE A 295 -1.87 -6.45 -6.24
N ASP A 296 -2.38 -5.61 -5.34
CA ASP A 296 -2.40 -4.15 -5.48
C ASP A 296 -1.63 -3.42 -4.36
N ALA A 297 -0.82 -4.17 -3.61
CA ALA A 297 0.09 -3.64 -2.60
C ALA A 297 1.51 -4.22 -2.73
N VAL A 298 2.50 -3.38 -2.39
CA VAL A 298 3.92 -3.72 -2.31
C VAL A 298 4.42 -3.33 -0.92
N GLU A 299 4.95 -4.30 -0.18
CA GLU A 299 5.65 -4.03 1.08
C GLU A 299 7.04 -3.48 0.78
N VAL A 300 7.32 -2.24 1.20
CA VAL A 300 8.55 -1.53 0.83
C VAL A 300 9.43 -1.34 2.07
N ARG A 301 10.68 -1.80 1.97
CA ARG A 301 11.75 -1.54 2.93
C ARG A 301 12.73 -0.53 2.34
N LEU A 302 12.82 0.63 2.99
CA LEU A 302 13.62 1.76 2.57
C LEU A 302 15.07 1.62 3.03
N LYS A 303 15.99 2.00 2.14
CA LYS A 303 17.42 2.06 2.44
C LYS A 303 17.75 3.13 3.49
N THR A 304 17.05 4.26 3.42
CA THR A 304 17.18 5.38 4.35
C THR A 304 15.82 5.69 4.96
N PRO A 305 15.75 6.00 6.27
CA PRO A 305 14.48 6.39 6.89
C PRO A 305 13.96 7.68 6.27
N VAL A 306 12.63 7.82 6.21
CA VAL A 306 11.98 9.09 5.83
C VAL A 306 11.97 10.02 7.04
N GLU A 307 12.22 11.31 6.81
CA GLU A 307 12.27 12.33 7.85
C GLU A 307 11.29 13.47 7.56
N GLY A 308 10.98 14.27 8.59
CA GLY A 308 10.20 15.49 8.44
C GLY A 308 8.76 15.25 7.97
N SER A 309 8.29 16.08 7.04
CA SER A 309 6.93 16.03 6.51
C SER A 309 6.68 14.92 5.49
N ASP A 310 7.74 14.35 4.90
CA ASP A 310 7.61 13.32 3.87
C ASP A 310 6.98 12.03 4.42
N ARG A 311 7.09 11.78 5.73
CA ARG A 311 6.41 10.66 6.41
C ARG A 311 4.88 10.76 6.38
N TYR A 312 4.34 11.93 6.03
CA TYR A 312 2.91 12.18 5.88
C TYR A 312 2.47 12.23 4.42
N ALA A 313 3.37 11.95 3.48
CA ALA A 313 3.01 11.85 2.07
C ALA A 313 1.97 10.74 1.87
N THR A 314 0.95 11.01 1.07
CA THR A 314 -0.08 10.03 0.70
C THR A 314 0.16 9.42 -0.68
N GLN A 315 1.10 9.99 -1.45
CA GLN A 315 1.52 9.53 -2.76
C GLN A 315 3.01 9.74 -2.93
N GLY A 316 3.63 8.90 -3.75
CA GLY A 316 5.00 9.10 -4.16
C GLY A 316 5.49 8.02 -5.10
N GLU A 317 6.79 8.05 -5.33
CA GLU A 317 7.50 7.08 -6.15
C GLU A 317 8.44 6.27 -5.27
N VAL A 318 8.40 4.95 -5.42
CA VAL A 318 9.35 4.03 -4.80
C VAL A 318 10.20 3.38 -5.90
N THR A 319 11.52 3.39 -5.70
CA THR A 319 12.47 2.72 -6.59
C THR A 319 13.39 1.84 -5.77
N GLY A 320 13.47 0.55 -6.09
CA GLY A 320 14.26 -0.41 -5.30
C GLY A 320 14.34 -1.78 -5.95
N LYS A 321 14.96 -2.73 -5.26
CA LYS A 321 15.06 -4.13 -5.69
C LYS A 321 13.73 -4.83 -5.45
N PHE A 322 13.01 -5.10 -6.52
CA PHE A 322 11.69 -5.72 -6.48
C PHE A 322 11.78 -7.23 -6.27
N GLY A 323 10.83 -7.78 -5.54
CA GLY A 323 10.70 -9.20 -5.29
C GLY A 323 9.28 -9.69 -5.51
N VAL A 324 9.14 -10.80 -6.22
CA VAL A 324 7.87 -11.51 -6.40
C VAL A 324 7.88 -12.73 -5.48
N LYS A 325 7.40 -12.53 -4.25
CA LYS A 325 7.48 -13.50 -3.15
C LYS A 325 6.08 -13.77 -2.59
N PRO A 326 5.32 -14.72 -3.16
CA PRO A 326 4.03 -15.08 -2.62
C PRO A 326 4.16 -15.54 -1.16
N TYR A 327 3.48 -14.85 -0.26
CA TYR A 327 3.34 -15.22 1.13
C TYR A 327 1.98 -15.86 1.36
N LEU A 328 1.98 -17.15 1.69
CA LEU A 328 0.77 -17.96 1.83
C LEU A 328 0.54 -18.35 3.30
N ALA A 329 -0.70 -18.20 3.76
CA ALA A 329 -1.21 -18.81 4.98
C ALA A 329 -2.18 -19.95 4.60
N GLY A 330 -1.66 -21.16 4.45
CA GLY A 330 -2.38 -22.25 3.78
C GLY A 330 -2.51 -21.97 2.28
N ASP A 331 -3.73 -22.00 1.73
CA ASP A 331 -4.00 -21.58 0.34
C ASP A 331 -4.46 -20.11 0.23
N TRP A 332 -4.39 -19.34 1.33
CA TRP A 332 -4.72 -17.92 1.33
C TRP A 332 -3.49 -17.08 1.02
N LEU A 333 -3.52 -16.32 -0.07
CA LEU A 333 -2.47 -15.35 -0.42
C LEU A 333 -2.60 -14.13 0.49
N VAL A 334 -1.55 -13.85 1.26
CA VAL A 334 -1.48 -12.74 2.21
C VAL A 334 -0.71 -11.56 1.62
N GLY A 335 0.39 -11.84 0.92
CA GLY A 335 1.24 -10.85 0.26
C GLY A 335 1.88 -11.45 -0.98
N LEU A 336 2.33 -10.61 -1.91
CA LEU A 336 2.95 -11.08 -3.15
C LEU A 336 4.20 -10.28 -3.52
N TYR A 337 4.17 -8.97 -3.32
CA TYR A 337 5.23 -8.07 -3.75
C TYR A 337 5.95 -7.47 -2.56
N VAL A 338 7.28 -7.51 -2.64
CA VAL A 338 8.16 -6.81 -1.71
C VAL A 338 9.14 -5.95 -2.51
N MET A 339 9.62 -4.87 -1.91
CA MET A 339 10.69 -4.05 -2.47
C MET A 339 11.72 -3.73 -1.40
N ASP A 340 12.97 -4.13 -1.66
CA ASP A 340 14.10 -3.95 -0.76
C ASP A 340 15.04 -2.85 -1.26
N ASP A 341 15.87 -2.31 -0.35
CA ASP A 341 16.83 -1.25 -0.63
C ASP A 341 16.22 -0.02 -1.34
N ALA A 342 14.95 0.24 -1.05
CA ALA A 342 14.16 1.20 -1.79
C ALA A 342 14.52 2.65 -1.42
N ARG A 343 14.36 3.54 -2.38
CA ARG A 343 14.33 4.99 -2.21
C ARG A 343 12.90 5.46 -2.42
N PHE A 344 12.47 6.35 -1.54
CA PHE A 344 11.18 7.03 -1.64
C PHE A 344 11.39 8.47 -2.05
N THR A 345 10.60 8.93 -3.02
CA THR A 345 10.54 10.33 -3.43
C THR A 345 9.09 10.79 -3.33
N THR A 346 8.81 11.79 -2.49
CA THR A 346 7.51 12.44 -2.45
C THR A 346 7.23 13.04 -3.82
N ARG A 347 6.09 12.71 -4.42
CA ARG A 347 5.63 13.46 -5.59
C ARG A 347 5.21 14.82 -5.05
N SER A 348 6.09 15.81 -5.15
CA SER A 348 5.72 17.19 -4.92
C SER A 348 4.53 17.45 -5.84
N THR A 349 3.36 17.69 -5.25
CA THR A 349 2.25 18.34 -5.93
C THR A 349 2.77 19.75 -6.20
N ALA A 350 3.67 19.87 -7.19
CA ALA A 350 4.29 21.13 -7.56
C ALA A 350 3.11 22.06 -7.78
N GLY A 351 2.99 23.02 -6.87
CA GLY A 351 1.91 23.97 -6.89
C GLY A 351 1.85 24.52 -8.30
N SER A 352 0.71 24.30 -8.93
CA SER A 352 0.10 25.33 -9.75
C SER A 352 0.15 26.60 -8.90
N THR A 353 1.26 27.35 -9.01
CA THR A 353 1.27 28.79 -8.81
C THR A 353 0.26 29.29 -9.83
N ARG A 354 -1.00 29.41 -9.41
CA ARG A 354 -1.94 30.30 -10.07
C ARG A 354 -1.31 31.68 -9.95
N ASN A 355 -0.70 32.12 -11.04
CA ASN A 355 -0.35 33.53 -11.24
C ASN A 355 -1.61 34.38 -11.18
#